data_AF-R7TMV4-F1
#
_entry.id   AF-R7TMV4-F1
#
_cell.length_a   1.000
_cell.length_b   1.000
_cell.length_c   1.000
_cell.angle_alpha   90.00
_cell.angle_beta   90.00
_cell.angle_gamma   90.00
#
_symmetry.space_group_name_H-M   'P 1'
#
loop_
_entity.id
_entity.type
_entity.pdbx_description
1 polymer ?
#
loop_
_entity_poly.entity_id
_entity_poly.type
_entity_poly.pdbx_seq_one_letter_code
_entity_poly.pdbx_strand_id
1 'polypeptide(L)'
;FPVVMYANGGAAFLVPFGACTLVLLMPMVFVQVKLGGITNANVVTMFGRSVPVLKGVGVAMLIYLSISSVIEAMMAAYSIFYAFHSVMGKPLPWQACDQPWNTPAC
;
A
#
# COMPACT_ATOMS: atom_id res chain seq x y z
N PHE A 1 -0.47 -6.82 -7.68
CA PHE A 1 -0.98 -6.55 -9.04
C PHE A 1 -0.55 -7.63 -10.05
N PRO A 2 0.74 -7.95 -10.27
CA PRO A 2 1.15 -8.88 -11.35
C PRO A 2 0.60 -10.30 -11.20
N VAL A 3 0.60 -10.85 -9.98
CA VAL A 3 0.07 -12.21 -9.70
C VAL A 3 -1.43 -12.30 -10.00
N VAL A 4 -2.21 -11.31 -9.58
CA VAL A 4 -3.66 -11.25 -9.80
C VAL A 4 -3.97 -11.06 -11.28
N MET A 5 -3.22 -10.18 -11.96
CA MET A 5 -3.34 -9.97 -13.40
C MET A 5 -3.08 -11.28 -14.16
N TYR A 6 -2.01 -12.02 -13.82
CA TYR A 6 -1.70 -13.30 -14.44
C TYR A 6 -2.81 -14.33 -14.25
N ALA A 7 -3.38 -14.42 -13.05
CA ALA A 7 -4.47 -15.34 -12.75
C ALA A 7 -5.80 -15.00 -13.46
N ASN A 8 -6.02 -13.74 -13.84
CA ASN A 8 -7.29 -13.25 -14.40
C ASN A 8 -7.19 -12.89 -15.89
N GLY A 9 -6.50 -13.70 -16.68
CA GLY A 9 -6.41 -13.51 -18.14
C GLY A 9 -5.29 -12.56 -18.59
N GLY A 10 -4.29 -12.34 -17.74
CA GLY A 10 -3.09 -11.57 -18.07
C GLY A 10 -3.42 -10.13 -18.45
N ALA A 11 -2.90 -9.67 -19.59
CA ALA A 11 -3.09 -8.29 -20.06
C ALA A 11 -4.56 -7.92 -20.31
N ALA A 12 -5.45 -8.89 -20.58
CA ALA A 12 -6.87 -8.62 -20.78
C ALA A 12 -7.54 -8.04 -19.50
N PHE A 13 -7.01 -8.33 -18.32
CA PHE A 13 -7.47 -7.75 -17.04
C PHE A 13 -7.28 -6.23 -16.95
N LEU A 14 -6.38 -5.66 -17.76
CA LEU A 14 -6.10 -4.22 -17.75
C LEU A 14 -7.30 -3.38 -18.22
N VAL A 15 -8.11 -3.90 -19.15
CA VAL A 15 -9.29 -3.20 -19.68
C VAL A 15 -10.34 -2.94 -18.58
N PRO A 16 -10.86 -3.98 -17.87
CA PRO A 16 -11.81 -3.75 -16.78
C PRO A 16 -11.17 -3.03 -15.59
N PHE A 17 -9.90 -3.30 -15.28
CA PHE A 17 -9.18 -2.60 -14.21
C PHE A 17 -9.07 -1.09 -14.48
N GLY A 18 -8.70 -0.70 -15.70
CA GLY A 18 -8.63 0.69 -16.12
C GLY A 18 -9.99 1.38 -16.11
N ALA A 19 -11.03 0.71 -16.61
CA ALA A 19 -12.40 1.23 -16.60
C ALA A 19 -12.89 1.49 -15.16
N CYS A 20 -12.74 0.53 -14.25
CA CYS A 20 -13.10 0.71 -12.84
C CYS A 20 -12.27 1.81 -12.15
N THR A 21 -10.99 1.92 -12.50
CA THR A 21 -10.11 2.96 -11.95
C THR A 21 -10.58 4.36 -12.37
N LEU A 22 -10.93 4.55 -13.64
CA LEU A 22 -11.41 5.84 -14.13
C LEU A 22 -12.80 6.18 -13.60
N VAL A 23 -13.71 5.20 -13.54
CA VAL A 23 -15.11 5.45 -13.17
C VAL A 23 -15.33 5.51 -11.65
N LEU A 24 -14.54 4.78 -10.86
CA LEU A 24 -14.73 4.70 -9.41
C LEU A 24 -13.60 5.37 -8.63
N LEU A 25 -12.35 5.01 -8.91
CA LEU A 25 -11.22 5.50 -8.11
C LEU A 25 -10.95 6.98 -8.37
N MET A 26 -10.91 7.41 -9.63
CA MET A 26 -10.63 8.80 -10.00
C MET A 26 -11.64 9.81 -9.38
N PRO A 27 -12.97 9.62 -9.49
CA PRO A 27 -13.91 10.52 -8.83
C PRO A 27 -13.84 10.44 -7.31
N MET A 28 -13.63 9.25 -6.73
CA MET A 28 -13.47 9.11 -5.28
C MET A 28 -12.28 9.93 -4.76
N VAL A 29 -11.13 9.85 -5.43
CA VAL A 29 -9.93 10.63 -5.10
C VAL A 29 -10.20 12.12 -5.27
N PHE A 30 -10.85 12.53 -6.36
CA PHE A 30 -11.18 13.94 -6.59
C PHE A 30 -12.07 14.50 -5.47
N VAL A 31 -13.10 13.76 -5.07
CA VAL A 31 -14.00 14.14 -3.97
C VAL A 31 -13.22 14.26 -2.66
N GLN A 32 -12.34 13.30 -2.34
CA GLN A 32 -11.51 13.36 -1.14
C GLN A 32 -10.58 14.58 -1.12
N VAL A 33 -9.89 14.88 -2.23
CA VAL A 33 -8.98 16.02 -2.33
C VAL A 33 -9.73 17.34 -2.21
N LYS A 34 -10.88 17.48 -2.89
CA LYS A 34 -11.69 18.70 -2.83
C LYS A 34 -12.29 18.92 -1.44
N LEU A 35 -12.86 17.88 -0.82
CA LEU A 35 -13.41 17.97 0.53
C LEU A 35 -12.33 18.25 1.58
N GLY A 36 -11.16 17.62 1.45
CA GLY A 36 -10.00 17.89 2.31
C GLY A 36 -9.53 19.34 2.20
N GLY A 37 -9.46 19.88 0.98
CA GLY A 37 -9.08 21.27 0.73
C GLY A 37 -10.11 22.30 1.23
N ILE A 38 -11.41 21.99 1.16
CA ILE A 38 -12.47 22.89 1.66
C ILE A 38 -12.50 22.91 3.20
N THR A 39 -12.42 21.73 3.82
CA THR A 39 -12.55 21.60 5.27
C THR A 39 -11.27 21.93 6.04
N ASN A 40 -10.11 21.92 5.36
CA ASN A 40 -8.77 22.09 5.95
C ASN A 40 -8.60 21.24 7.22
N ALA A 41 -9.17 20.04 7.21
CA ALA A 41 -9.27 19.19 8.37
C ALA A 41 -9.05 17.72 8.00
N ASN A 42 -8.54 16.95 8.96
CA ASN A 42 -8.32 15.52 8.78
C ASN A 42 -9.64 14.78 8.52
N VAL A 43 -9.56 13.61 7.89
CA VAL A 43 -10.70 12.76 7.49
C VAL A 43 -11.77 12.60 8.58
N VAL A 44 -11.37 12.43 9.85
CA VAL A 44 -12.33 12.33 10.98
C VAL A 44 -13.14 13.61 11.16
N THR A 45 -12.45 14.76 11.17
CA THR A 45 -13.04 16.07 11.38
C THR A 45 -13.85 16.52 10.15
N MET A 46 -13.39 16.13 8.96
CA MET A 46 -14.11 16.34 7.70
C MET A 46 -15.48 15.64 7.72
N PHE A 47 -15.52 14.34 8.00
CA PHE A 47 -16.80 13.61 8.10
C PHE A 47 -17.66 14.10 9.27
N GLY A 48 -17.06 14.43 10.40
CA GLY A 48 -17.78 15.00 11.54
C GLY A 48 -18.47 16.34 11.26
N ARG A 49 -17.89 17.19 10.39
CA ARG A 49 -18.46 18.50 10.02
C ARG A 49 -19.43 18.44 8.83
N SER A 50 -19.16 17.60 7.83
CA SER A 50 -19.98 17.52 6.62
C SER A 50 -21.19 16.58 6.80
N VAL A 51 -20.99 15.39 7.39
CA VAL A 51 -22.05 14.38 7.57
C VAL A 51 -21.83 13.65 8.90
N PRO A 52 -22.37 14.15 10.02
CA PRO A 52 -22.08 13.60 11.36
C PRO A 52 -22.46 12.12 11.53
N VAL A 53 -23.42 11.61 10.74
CA VAL A 53 -23.78 10.17 10.68
C VAL A 53 -22.59 9.31 10.22
N LEU A 54 -21.72 9.84 9.36
CA LEU A 54 -20.54 9.14 8.82
C LEU A 54 -19.27 9.35 9.66
N LYS A 55 -19.36 9.97 10.84
CA LYS A 55 -18.21 10.19 11.73
C LYS A 55 -17.47 8.89 12.08
N GLY A 56 -18.21 7.78 12.22
CA GLY A 56 -17.64 6.45 12.47
C GLY A 56 -16.72 5.95 11.35
N VAL A 57 -17.00 6.31 10.09
CA VAL A 57 -16.18 5.93 8.93
C VAL A 57 -14.80 6.57 9.02
N GLY A 58 -14.74 7.84 9.42
CA GLY A 58 -13.46 8.54 9.61
C GLY A 58 -12.59 7.90 10.70
N VAL A 59 -13.20 7.45 11.80
CA VAL A 59 -12.49 6.76 12.89
C VAL A 59 -12.00 5.38 12.43
N ALA A 60 -12.85 4.61 11.74
CA ALA A 60 -12.46 3.32 11.17
C ALA A 60 -11.29 3.44 10.19
N MET A 61 -11.28 4.49 9.35
CA MET A 61 -10.20 4.77 8.42
C MET A 61 -8.88 5.11 9.16
N LEU A 62 -8.93 5.85 10.26
CA LEU A 62 -7.76 6.11 11.10
C LEU A 62 -7.16 4.83 11.69
N ILE A 63 -8.01 3.93 12.22
CA ILE A 63 -7.57 2.66 12.78
C ILE A 63 -6.92 1.81 11.68
N TYR A 64 -7.55 1.69 10.51
CA TYR A 64 -6.99 0.99 9.35
C TYR A 64 -5.62 1.55 8.94
N LEU A 65 -5.49 2.89 8.85
CA LEU A 65 -4.24 3.55 8.49
C LEU A 65 -3.14 3.29 9.53
N SER A 66 -3.49 3.30 10.83
CA SER A 66 -2.50 3.03 11.88
C SER A 66 -1.92 1.60 11.78
N ILE A 67 -2.77 0.60 11.57
CA ILE A 67 -2.33 -0.80 11.41
C ILE A 67 -1.50 -0.95 10.14
N SER A 68 -1.98 -0.39 9.03
CA SER A 68 -1.29 -0.46 7.73
C SER A 68 0.08 0.20 7.78
N SER A 69 0.21 1.35 8.47
CA SER A 69 1.47 2.08 8.58
C SER A 69 2.58 1.28 9.26
N VAL A 70 2.25 0.42 10.23
CA VAL A 70 3.24 -0.44 10.91
C VAL A 70 3.74 -1.52 9.95
N ILE A 71 2.84 -2.13 9.20
CA ILE A 71 3.18 -3.17 8.22
C ILE A 71 4.02 -2.57 7.08
N GLU A 72 3.62 -1.40 6.57
CA GLU A 72 4.37 -0.70 5.51
C GLU A 72 5.76 -0.25 5.98
N ALA A 73 5.89 0.22 7.22
CA ALA A 73 7.19 0.56 7.80
C ALA A 73 8.12 -0.66 7.89
N MET A 74 7.59 -1.82 8.29
CA MET A 74 8.34 -3.08 8.30
C MET A 74 8.81 -3.48 6.90
N MET A 75 7.91 -3.42 5.90
CA MET A 75 8.25 -3.73 4.51
C MET A 75 9.29 -2.77 3.93
N ALA A 76 9.21 -1.49 4.27
CA ALA A 76 10.20 -0.49 3.89
C ALA A 76 11.57 -0.79 4.53
N ALA A 77 11.60 -1.16 5.81
CA ALA A 77 12.84 -1.53 6.51
C ALA A 77 13.52 -2.75 5.86
N TYR A 78 12.77 -3.80 5.52
CA TYR A 78 13.30 -4.94 4.76
C TYR A 78 13.84 -4.51 3.39
N SER A 79 13.11 -3.67 2.67
CA SER A 79 13.52 -3.18 1.35
C SER A 79 14.86 -2.42 1.42
N ILE A 80 15.03 -1.58 2.44
CA ILE A 80 16.28 -0.83 2.68
C ILE A 80 17.41 -1.78 3.08
N PHE A 81 17.16 -2.75 3.95
CA PHE A 81 18.15 -3.73 4.36
C PHE A 81 18.70 -4.51 3.15
N TYR A 82 17.82 -5.06 2.31
CA TYR A 82 18.24 -5.78 1.11
C TYR A 82 18.89 -4.86 0.07
N ALA A 83 18.41 -3.63 -0.09
CA ALA A 83 19.03 -2.65 -0.99
C ALA A 83 20.47 -2.31 -0.57
N PHE A 84 20.70 -2.08 0.73
CA PHE A 84 22.02 -1.80 1.28
C PHE A 84 22.99 -2.95 1.04
N HIS A 85 22.57 -4.18 1.36
CA HIS A 85 23.37 -5.38 1.11
C HIS A 85 23.60 -5.66 -0.38
N SER A 86 22.67 -5.28 -1.26
CA SER A 86 22.84 -5.43 -2.71
C SER A 86 23.90 -4.48 -3.29
N VAL A 87 24.07 -3.29 -2.68
CA VAL A 87 25.04 -2.29 -3.13
C VAL A 87 26.42 -2.53 -2.51
N MET A 88 26.48 -2.86 -1.21
CA MET A 88 27.74 -2.98 -0.47
C MET A 88 28.29 -4.41 -0.37
N GLY A 89 27.42 -5.43 -0.47
CA GLY A 89 27.81 -6.83 -0.33
C GLY A 89 28.30 -7.42 -1.64
N LYS A 90 29.62 -7.63 -1.77
CA LYS A 90 30.22 -8.46 -2.83
C LYS A 90 31.08 -9.55 -2.17
N PRO A 91 30.72 -10.85 -2.26
CA PRO A 91 29.53 -11.44 -2.91
C PRO A 91 28.21 -11.14 -2.18
N LEU A 92 27.07 -11.28 -2.87
CA LEU A 92 25.76 -11.09 -2.25
C LEU A 92 25.52 -12.22 -1.23
N PRO A 93 25.04 -11.91 -0.01
CA PRO A 93 24.96 -12.90 1.06
C PRO A 93 23.94 -14.02 0.81
N TRP A 94 22.98 -13.81 -0.09
CA TRP A 94 22.00 -14.82 -0.50
C TRP A 94 22.38 -15.57 -1.79
N GLN A 95 23.58 -15.35 -2.33
CA GLN A 95 24.07 -16.08 -3.51
C GLN A 95 24.63 -17.47 -3.15
N ALA A 96 25.06 -17.67 -1.90
CA ALA A 96 25.72 -18.90 -1.47
C ALA A 96 25.10 -19.47 -0.19
N CYS A 97 25.21 -20.79 -0.06
CA CYS A 97 24.70 -21.56 1.07
C CYS A 97 25.64 -21.61 2.29
N ASP A 98 26.69 -20.79 2.32
CA ASP A 98 27.75 -20.75 3.36
C ASP A 98 27.34 -19.98 4.65
N GLN A 99 26.21 -19.30 4.66
CA GLN A 99 25.84 -18.38 5.74
C GLN A 99 25.32 -19.08 7.00
N PRO A 100 25.51 -18.48 8.20
CA PRO A 100 25.14 -19.09 9.48
C PRO A 100 23.63 -19.27 9.70
N TRP A 101 22.80 -18.62 8.90
CA TRP A 101 21.34 -18.80 8.92
C TRP A 101 20.83 -19.89 7.97
N ASN A 102 21.71 -20.52 7.19
CA ASN A 102 21.31 -21.57 6.25
C ASN A 102 21.07 -22.91 6.95
N THR A 103 20.13 -23.68 6.42
CA THR A 103 19.81 -25.04 6.89
C THR A 103 20.47 -26.09 5.99
N PRO A 104 20.49 -27.38 6.38
CA PRO A 104 21.04 -28.45 5.53
C PRO A 104 20.31 -28.65 4.18
N ALA A 105 19.16 -28.02 3.98
CA ALA A 105 18.39 -28.04 2.72
C ALA A 105 18.66 -26.82 1.83
N CYS A 106 19.77 -26.13 2.07
CA CYS A 106 20.41 -25.24 1.11
C CYS A 106 21.23 -26.11 0.13
#